data_AF-A0A3B8LCI0-F1
#
_entry.id   AF-A0A3B8LCI0-F1
#
_cell.length_a   1.000
_cell.length_b   1.000
_cell.length_c   1.000
_cell.angle_alpha   90.00
_cell.angle_beta   90.00
_cell.angle_gamma   90.00
#
_symmetry.space_group_name_H-M   'P 1'
#
loop_
_entity.id
_entity.type
_entity.pdbx_description
1 polymer ?
#
loop_
_entity_poly.entity_id
_entity_poly.type
_entity_poly.pdbx_seq_one_letter_code
_entity_poly.pdbx_strand_id
1 'polypeptide(L)'
;MDRRQLLTASTLGLAGLAGGGLSAAPTSSGSGGQARSTIMIWLNGGPSHVDLWDMKPDAPAEIRGPFQPIPTSAPGIRLCQHLPHTARQAHHLALV
;
A
#
# COMPACT_ATOMS: atom_id res chain seq x y z
N MET A 1 43.46 -19.46 -4.67
CA MET A 1 42.82 -18.21 -4.21
C MET A 1 43.86 -17.44 -3.42
N ASP A 2 44.21 -16.24 -3.89
CA ASP A 2 45.33 -15.47 -3.35
C ASP A 2 44.89 -14.61 -2.16
N ARG A 3 45.76 -14.44 -1.14
CA ARG A 3 45.41 -13.72 0.12
C ARG A 3 45.01 -12.28 -0.15
N ARG A 4 45.59 -11.68 -1.20
CA ARG A 4 45.26 -10.33 -1.65
C ARG A 4 43.84 -10.23 -2.21
N GLN A 5 43.41 -11.22 -2.99
CA GLN A 5 42.05 -11.24 -3.53
C GLN A 5 41.00 -11.40 -2.43
N LEU A 6 41.30 -12.18 -1.39
CA LEU A 6 40.44 -12.30 -0.22
C LEU A 6 40.28 -10.95 0.50
N LEU A 7 41.39 -10.26 0.79
CA LEU A 7 41.36 -8.94 1.44
C LEU A 7 40.60 -7.89 0.61
N THR A 8 40.83 -7.84 -0.70
CA THR A 8 40.13 -6.90 -1.60
C THR A 8 38.62 -7.16 -1.65
N ALA A 9 38.20 -8.43 -1.73
CA ALA A 9 36.79 -8.81 -1.74
C ALA A 9 36.10 -8.45 -0.40
N SER A 10 36.77 -8.68 0.72
CA SER A 10 36.24 -8.33 2.05
C SER A 10 36.08 -6.82 2.26
N THR A 11 37.05 -6.01 1.79
CA THR A 11 36.95 -4.54 1.90
C THR A 11 35.82 -3.95 1.04
N LEU A 12 35.56 -4.52 -0.14
CA LEU A 12 34.45 -4.11 -1.00
C LEU A 12 33.09 -4.48 -0.40
N GLY A 13 32.98 -5.68 0.19
CA GLY A 13 31.77 -6.10 0.89
C GLY A 13 31.42 -5.23 2.10
N LEU A 14 32.42 -4.87 2.91
CA LEU A 14 32.23 -3.99 4.08
C LEU A 14 31.94 -2.53 3.69
N ALA A 15 32.56 -2.02 2.61
CA ALA A 15 32.23 -0.70 2.08
C ALA A 15 30.80 -0.63 1.53
N GLY A 16 30.31 -1.72 0.91
CA GLY A 16 28.92 -1.84 0.48
C GLY A 16 27.91 -1.84 1.62
N LEU A 17 28.28 -2.39 2.79
CA LEU A 17 27.45 -2.37 4.00
C LEU A 17 27.53 -1.03 4.76
N ALA A 18 28.67 -0.33 4.69
CA ALA A 18 28.87 0.95 5.35
C ALA A 18 28.32 2.15 4.52
N GLY A 19 28.37 2.07 3.19
CA GLY A 19 27.85 3.08 2.26
C GLY A 19 26.45 2.77 1.73
N GLY A 20 26.01 1.51 1.83
CA GLY A 20 24.63 1.10 1.65
C GLY A 20 23.83 1.51 2.86
N GLY A 21 23.53 2.81 2.96
CA GLY A 21 22.43 3.27 3.79
C GLY A 21 21.21 2.46 3.38
N LEU A 22 20.90 1.44 4.18
CA LEU A 22 19.54 0.98 4.36
C LEU A 22 18.81 2.26 4.72
N SER A 23 18.24 2.90 3.71
CA SER A 23 17.33 4.01 3.90
C SER A 23 16.20 3.36 4.65
N ALA A 24 16.30 3.38 5.98
CA ALA A 24 15.21 3.04 6.86
C ALA A 24 14.11 3.94 6.34
N ALA A 25 13.14 3.33 5.65
CA ALA A 25 11.92 4.02 5.28
C ALA A 25 11.51 4.77 6.55
N PRO A 26 11.23 6.08 6.49
CA PRO A 26 10.87 6.81 7.68
C PRO A 26 9.72 6.04 8.30
N THR A 27 10.00 5.28 9.36
CA THR A 27 8.98 4.74 10.23
C THR A 27 8.36 6.00 10.74
N SER A 28 7.18 6.33 10.20
CA SER A 28 6.34 7.35 10.75
C SER A 28 5.98 6.86 12.14
N SER A 29 6.87 7.08 13.09
CA SER A 29 6.60 7.04 14.52
C SER A 29 5.80 8.28 14.86
N GLY A 30 4.75 8.55 14.07
CA GLY A 30 3.65 9.36 14.55
C GLY A 30 3.14 8.59 15.75
N SER A 31 3.26 9.20 16.92
CA SER A 31 2.54 8.78 18.12
C SER A 31 1.05 8.97 17.88
N GLY A 32 0.49 8.20 16.94
CA GLY A 32 -0.93 8.17 16.67
C GLY A 32 -1.63 7.87 17.98
N GLY A 33 -2.59 8.73 18.34
CA GLY A 33 -3.38 8.51 19.55
C GLY A 33 -3.96 7.10 19.51
N GLN A 34 -3.90 6.39 20.63
CA GLN A 34 -4.52 5.07 20.73
C GLN A 34 -6.03 5.23 20.51
N ALA A 35 -6.60 4.44 19.60
CA ALA A 35 -8.05 4.41 19.39
C ALA A 35 -8.74 3.93 20.69
N ARG A 36 -9.69 4.70 21.20
CA ARG A 36 -10.43 4.35 22.43
C ARG A 36 -11.42 3.21 22.23
N SER A 37 -11.97 3.09 21.02
CA SER A 37 -12.90 2.04 20.61
C SER A 37 -12.74 1.78 19.11
N THR A 38 -13.08 0.57 18.65
CA THR A 38 -13.02 0.17 17.24
C THR A 38 -14.26 -0.65 16.90
N ILE A 39 -14.82 -0.43 15.71
CA ILE A 39 -15.90 -1.24 15.16
C ILE A 39 -15.30 -2.09 14.04
N MET A 40 -15.39 -3.41 14.17
CA MET A 40 -14.99 -4.34 13.12
C MET A 40 -16.21 -4.78 12.32
N ILE A 41 -16.21 -4.47 11.03
CA ILE A 41 -17.22 -4.96 10.09
C ILE A 41 -16.61 -6.15 9.34
N TRP A 42 -17.05 -7.35 9.66
CA TRP A 42 -16.64 -8.58 8.97
C TRP A 42 -17.68 -8.96 7.91
N LEU A 43 -17.30 -8.88 6.64
CA LEU A 43 -18.16 -9.23 5.51
C LEU A 43 -17.85 -10.65 5.03
N ASN A 44 -18.43 -11.67 5.68
CA ASN A 44 -18.32 -13.04 5.22
C ASN A 44 -19.05 -13.21 3.87
N GLY A 45 -18.33 -13.58 2.82
CA GLY A 45 -18.89 -13.67 1.47
C GLY A 45 -19.22 -12.30 0.85
N GLY A 46 -18.62 -11.22 1.35
CA GLY A 46 -18.77 -9.88 0.79
C GLY A 46 -18.26 -9.74 -0.64
N PRO A 47 -18.50 -8.58 -1.27
CA PRO A 47 -18.01 -8.27 -2.61
C PRO A 47 -16.47 -8.34 -2.69
N SER A 48 -15.95 -8.64 -3.88
CA SER A 48 -14.51 -8.75 -4.09
C SER A 48 -13.81 -7.40 -3.94
N HIS A 49 -12.51 -7.40 -3.67
CA HIS A 49 -11.72 -6.16 -3.67
C HIS A 49 -11.75 -5.45 -5.03
N VAL A 50 -11.80 -6.21 -6.13
CA VAL A 50 -11.91 -5.65 -7.48
C VAL A 50 -13.23 -4.93 -7.67
N ASP A 51 -14.32 -5.37 -7.04
CA ASP A 51 -15.61 -4.71 -7.18
C ASP A 51 -15.77 -3.44 -6.33
N LEU A 52 -14.92 -3.26 -5.30
CA LEU A 52 -15.05 -2.18 -4.32
C LEU A 52 -13.91 -1.16 -4.33
N TRP A 53 -12.70 -1.66 -4.10
CA TRP A 53 -11.55 -0.87 -3.63
C TRP A 53 -10.43 -0.77 -4.69
N ASP A 54 -10.27 -1.79 -5.54
CA ASP A 54 -9.20 -1.89 -6.53
C ASP A 54 -9.75 -2.36 -7.90
N MET A 55 -10.55 -1.50 -8.51
CA MET A 55 -11.35 -1.82 -9.70
C MET A 55 -10.56 -1.97 -11.00
N LYS A 56 -9.22 -1.92 -10.97
CA LYS A 56 -8.32 -2.10 -12.13
C LYS A 56 -8.93 -1.57 -13.45
N PRO A 57 -9.27 -0.28 -13.55
CA PRO A 57 -10.12 0.23 -14.62
C PRO A 57 -9.53 0.07 -16.02
N ASP A 58 -8.21 -0.05 -16.12
CA ASP A 58 -7.46 -0.20 -17.36
C ASP A 58 -7.27 -1.68 -17.78
N ALA A 59 -7.73 -2.63 -16.96
CA ALA A 59 -7.70 -4.06 -17.30
C ALA A 59 -8.87 -4.47 -18.23
N PRO A 60 -8.75 -5.60 -18.94
CA PRO A 60 -9.85 -6.17 -19.72
C PRO A 60 -11.14 -6.36 -18.90
N ALA A 61 -12.29 -6.27 -19.56
CA ALA A 61 -13.61 -6.31 -18.92
C ALA A 61 -13.84 -7.59 -18.11
N GLU A 62 -13.25 -8.71 -18.54
CA GLU A 62 -13.31 -10.00 -17.87
C GLU A 62 -12.57 -10.00 -16.53
N ILE A 63 -11.64 -9.07 -16.31
CA ILE A 63 -10.81 -8.97 -15.09
C ILE A 63 -11.33 -7.90 -14.15
N ARG A 64 -11.66 -6.71 -14.67
CA ARG A 64 -12.03 -5.54 -13.85
C ARG A 64 -13.48 -5.55 -13.33
N GLY A 65 -14.31 -6.45 -13.84
CA GLY A 65 -15.73 -6.50 -13.51
C GLY A 65 -16.56 -5.44 -14.24
N PRO A 66 -17.88 -5.39 -13.97
CA PRO A 66 -18.82 -4.55 -14.71
C PRO A 66 -18.95 -3.12 -14.18
N PHE A 67 -18.40 -2.84 -12.98
CA PHE A 67 -18.63 -1.58 -12.28
C PHE A 67 -17.63 -0.49 -12.72
N GLN A 68 -18.01 0.77 -12.52
CA GLN A 68 -17.17 1.91 -12.86
C GLN A 68 -16.63 2.63 -11.61
N PRO A 69 -15.38 3.13 -11.66
CA PRO A 69 -14.82 3.93 -10.59
C PRO A 69 -15.39 5.35 -10.59
N ILE A 70 -15.58 5.91 -9.39
CA ILE A 70 -15.89 7.32 -9.15
C ILE A 70 -14.73 8.00 -8.40
N PRO A 71 -14.50 9.31 -8.61
CA PRO A 71 -13.54 10.07 -7.81
C PRO A 71 -13.98 10.13 -6.34
N THR A 72 -13.01 10.26 -5.44
CA THR A 72 -13.26 10.38 -4.01
C THR A 72 -12.75 11.70 -3.44
N SER A 73 -13.08 11.98 -2.18
CA SER A 73 -12.52 13.12 -1.44
C SER A 73 -11.01 13.02 -1.17
N ALA A 74 -10.41 11.82 -1.29
CA ALA A 74 -8.97 11.63 -1.18
C ALA A 74 -8.32 11.70 -2.58
N PRO A 75 -7.33 12.60 -2.79
CA PRO A 75 -6.63 12.68 -4.07
C PRO A 75 -5.99 11.36 -4.49
N GLY A 76 -6.17 10.98 -5.75
CA GLY A 76 -5.60 9.75 -6.32
C GLY A 76 -6.36 8.47 -5.98
N ILE A 77 -7.35 8.50 -5.08
CA ILE A 77 -8.17 7.33 -4.73
C ILE A 77 -9.48 7.36 -5.54
N ARG A 78 -9.79 6.23 -6.17
CA ARG A 78 -11.07 5.96 -6.84
C ARG A 78 -11.73 4.75 -6.21
N LEU A 79 -13.05 4.77 -6.08
CA LEU A 79 -13.86 3.68 -5.50
C LEU A 79 -15.02 3.32 -6.41
N CYS A 80 -15.68 2.20 -6.14
CA CYS A 80 -16.87 1.79 -6.86
C CYS A 80 -18.01 2.81 -6.79
N GLN A 81 -18.69 3.03 -7.92
CA GLN A 81 -19.87 3.89 -8.04
C GLN A 81 -20.98 3.58 -7.02
N HIS A 82 -21.04 2.36 -6.49
CA HIS A 82 -22.00 1.93 -5.48
C HIS A 82 -21.63 2.32 -4.04
N LEU A 83 -20.49 2.98 -3.84
CA LEU A 83 -20.02 3.48 -2.54
C LEU A 83 -19.98 5.02 -2.46
N PRO A 84 -21.04 5.77 -2.83
CA PRO A 84 -20.98 7.23 -2.93
C PRO A 84 -20.79 7.91 -1.56
N HIS A 85 -21.28 7.30 -0.48
CA HIS A 85 -21.08 7.82 0.88
C HIS A 85 -19.64 7.60 1.35
N THR A 86 -19.07 6.44 1.08
CA THR A 86 -17.67 6.12 1.38
C THR A 86 -16.72 7.01 0.58
N ALA A 87 -16.99 7.25 -0.70
CA ALA A 87 -16.18 8.15 -1.54
C ALA A 87 -16.10 9.58 -0.97
N ARG A 88 -17.20 10.09 -0.42
CA ARG A 88 -17.23 11.40 0.26
C ARG A 88 -16.40 11.45 1.54
N GLN A 89 -16.18 10.31 2.19
CA GLN A 89 -15.43 10.19 3.44
C GLN A 89 -13.99 9.65 3.24
N ALA A 90 -13.57 9.41 1.99
CA ALA A 90 -12.27 8.81 1.68
C ALA A 90 -11.05 9.51 2.27
N HIS A 91 -11.09 10.83 2.49
CA HIS A 91 -10.03 11.58 3.17
C HIS A 91 -9.82 11.21 4.65
N HIS A 92 -10.73 10.43 5.24
CA HIS A 92 -10.60 9.85 6.58
C HIS A 92 -10.22 8.36 6.56
N LEU A 93 -10.08 7.75 5.38
CA LEU A 93 -9.83 6.33 5.23
C LEU A 93 -8.35 6.06 4.95
N ALA A 94 -7.86 4.95 5.47
CA ALA A 94 -6.65 4.30 4.98
C ALA A 94 -7.07 3.05 4.20
N LEU A 95 -6.70 3.00 2.92
CA LEU A 95 -6.85 1.83 2.08
C LEU A 95 -5.47 1.16 2.02
N VAL A 96 -5.37 -0.06 2.55
CA VAL A 96 -4.12 -0.78 2.81
C VAL A 96 -4.04 -2.05 1.96
#